data_AF-A0A8H7EGX5-F1
#
_entry.id   AF-A0A8H7EGX5-F1
#
_cell.length_a   1.000
_cell.length_b   1.000
_cell.length_c   1.000
_cell.angle_alpha   90.00
_cell.angle_beta   90.00
_cell.angle_gamma   90.00
#
_symmetry.space_group_name_H-M   'P 1'
#
loop_
_entity.id
_entity.type
_entity.pdbx_description
1 polymer ?
#
loop_
_entity_poly.entity_id
_entity_poly.type
_entity_poly.pdbx_seq_one_letter_code
_entity_poly.pdbx_strand_id
1 'polypeptide(L)'
;MNATRALAHRQPMIRFLGKRSTPQKVDHTPHVHPASPMSELPSSFKSYRQKAQQHGPLNHIPSAFVGGHIGGASGRDLGPIEAGKGLYFDRSELPARFQNLSWTQAEMELLESGGASAFA
;
A
#
# COMPACT_ATOMS: atom_id res chain seq x y z
N MET A 1 -50.45 8.68 -30.12
CA MET A 1 -49.50 8.53 -28.98
C MET A 1 -50.12 7.62 -27.92
N ASN A 2 -50.13 6.30 -28.14
CA ASN A 2 -50.90 5.36 -27.28
C ASN A 2 -50.02 4.44 -26.40
N ALA A 3 -48.69 4.51 -26.53
CA ALA A 3 -47.77 3.61 -25.84
C ALA A 3 -47.67 3.85 -24.32
N THR A 4 -48.02 5.04 -23.84
CA THR A 4 -47.95 5.40 -22.41
C THR A 4 -49.14 4.91 -21.58
N ARG A 5 -50.29 4.61 -22.22
CA ARG A 5 -51.53 4.22 -21.52
C ARG A 5 -51.48 2.78 -20.97
N ALA A 6 -50.74 1.88 -21.62
CA ALA A 6 -50.55 0.50 -21.17
C ALA A 6 -49.63 0.37 -19.94
N LEU A 7 -48.76 1.36 -19.70
CA LEU A 7 -47.87 1.40 -18.53
C LEU A 7 -48.58 1.89 -17.26
N ALA A 8 -49.72 2.58 -17.39
CA ALA A 8 -50.48 3.11 -16.25
C ALA A 8 -51.11 2.02 -15.36
N HIS A 9 -51.30 0.80 -15.88
CA HIS A 9 -51.86 -0.33 -15.14
C HIS A 9 -50.82 -1.22 -14.45
N ARG A 10 -49.51 -0.93 -14.62
CA ARG A 10 -48.44 -1.71 -14.00
C ARG A 10 -47.86 -0.94 -12.83
N GLN A 11 -48.06 -1.44 -11.62
CA GLN A 11 -47.39 -0.90 -10.43
C GLN A 11 -45.89 -1.24 -10.50
N PRO A 12 -44.98 -0.24 -10.49
CA PRO A 12 -43.56 -0.52 -10.49
C PRO A 12 -43.17 -1.19 -9.16
N MET A 13 -42.52 -2.35 -9.22
CA MET A 13 -42.03 -3.06 -8.03
C MET A 13 -40.83 -2.38 -7.37
N ILE A 14 -40.21 -1.42 -8.07
CA ILE A 14 -39.06 -0.68 -7.56
C ILE A 14 -39.59 0.51 -6.75
N ARG A 15 -39.35 0.47 -5.43
CA ARG A 15 -39.60 1.61 -4.55
C ARG A 15 -38.35 2.47 -4.52
N PHE A 16 -38.48 3.74 -4.92
CA PHE A 16 -37.42 4.73 -4.71
C PHE A 16 -37.35 5.06 -3.21
N LEU A 17 -36.56 4.27 -2.48
CA LEU A 17 -36.16 4.61 -1.12
C LEU A 17 -35.37 5.93 -1.23
N GLY A 18 -35.83 6.99 -0.58
CA GLY A 18 -35.22 8.33 -0.65
C GLY A 18 -33.74 8.36 -0.24
N LYS A 19 -33.18 9.56 -0.04
CA LYS A 19 -31.76 9.72 0.33
C LYS A 19 -31.43 8.87 1.57
N ARG A 20 -30.60 7.84 1.41
CA ARG A 20 -30.13 7.00 2.52
C ARG A 20 -29.23 7.85 3.42
N SER A 21 -29.62 8.03 4.68
CA SER A 21 -28.75 8.63 5.71
C SER A 21 -27.84 7.56 6.28
N THR A 22 -26.53 7.80 6.31
CA THR A 22 -25.62 6.93 7.05
C THR A 22 -25.85 7.13 8.56
N PRO A 23 -25.97 6.05 9.34
CA PRO A 23 -26.05 6.17 10.79
C PRO A 23 -24.74 6.78 11.32
N GLN A 24 -24.86 7.78 12.19
CA GLN A 24 -23.71 8.48 12.79
C GLN A 24 -22.91 7.61 13.76
N LYS A 25 -23.55 6.56 14.30
CA LYS A 25 -22.92 5.60 15.19
C LYS A 25 -23.22 4.20 14.67
N VAL A 26 -22.19 3.58 14.10
CA VAL A 26 -22.18 2.17 13.74
C VAL A 26 -21.39 1.45 14.81
N ASP A 27 -21.93 0.35 15.32
CA ASP A 27 -21.19 -0.53 16.20
C ASP A 27 -20.16 -1.30 15.38
N HIS A 28 -18.88 -1.03 15.64
CA HIS A 28 -17.74 -1.69 15.00
C HIS A 28 -17.13 -2.77 15.89
N THR A 29 -17.81 -3.18 16.96
CA THR A 29 -17.35 -4.29 17.78
C THR A 29 -17.23 -5.54 16.90
N PRO A 30 -16.07 -6.22 16.91
CA PRO A 30 -15.89 -7.44 16.14
C PRO A 30 -16.88 -8.50 16.63
N HIS A 31 -17.64 -9.07 15.69
CA HIS A 31 -18.58 -10.15 15.96
C HIS A 31 -18.25 -11.37 15.12
N VAL A 32 -18.50 -12.55 15.69
CA VAL A 32 -18.40 -13.81 14.96
C VAL A 32 -19.49 -13.86 13.90
N HIS A 33 -19.17 -14.35 12.71
CA HIS A 33 -20.17 -14.56 11.67
C HIS A 33 -21.16 -15.66 12.12
N PRO A 34 -22.49 -15.49 11.92
CA PRO A 34 -23.48 -16.47 12.39
C PRO A 34 -23.34 -17.86 11.76
N ALA A 35 -22.73 -17.95 10.58
CA ALA A 35 -22.42 -19.22 9.91
C ALA A 35 -21.01 -19.75 10.21
N SER A 36 -20.29 -19.15 11.16
CA SER A 36 -18.96 -19.65 11.57
C SER A 36 -19.10 -20.98 12.32
N PRO A 37 -18.25 -21.98 12.05
CA PRO A 37 -18.20 -23.22 12.82
C PRO A 37 -17.66 -23.00 14.24
N MET A 38 -16.99 -21.88 14.50
CA MET A 38 -16.46 -21.50 15.82
C MET A 38 -17.32 -20.41 16.44
N SER A 39 -17.60 -20.50 17.73
CA SER A 39 -18.44 -19.57 18.50
C SER A 39 -17.70 -18.33 19.02
N GLU A 40 -16.40 -18.23 18.80
CA GLU A 40 -15.54 -17.18 19.36
C GLU A 40 -14.60 -16.61 18.30
N LEU A 41 -14.35 -15.30 18.37
CA LEU A 41 -13.34 -14.67 17.53
C LEU A 41 -11.94 -15.08 17.99
N PRO A 42 -11.01 -15.35 17.07
CA PRO A 42 -9.61 -15.52 17.43
C PRO A 42 -9.10 -14.28 18.17
N SER A 43 -8.58 -14.47 19.39
CA SER A 43 -8.12 -13.38 20.25
C SER A 43 -6.95 -12.57 19.65
N SER A 44 -6.16 -13.17 18.76
CA SER A 44 -5.16 -12.50 17.92
C SER A 44 -4.56 -13.44 16.86
N PHE A 45 -3.98 -12.88 15.80
CA PHE A 45 -3.15 -13.67 14.87
C PHE A 45 -1.95 -14.33 15.57
N LYS A 46 -1.43 -13.69 16.63
CA LYS A 46 -0.32 -14.20 17.44
C LYS A 46 -0.69 -15.50 18.16
N SER A 47 -1.88 -15.58 18.77
CA SER A 47 -2.35 -16.79 19.47
C SER A 47 -2.65 -17.94 18.51
N TYR A 48 -3.16 -17.64 17.30
CA TYR A 48 -3.27 -18.64 16.22
C TYR A 48 -1.90 -19.19 15.82
N ARG A 49 -0.93 -18.30 15.55
CA ARG A 49 0.42 -18.68 15.09
C ARG A 49 1.20 -19.47 16.14
N GLN A 50 0.95 -19.26 17.43
CA GLN A 50 1.51 -20.09 18.51
C GLN A 50 1.01 -21.54 18.48
N LYS A 51 -0.22 -21.78 18.04
CA LYS A 51 -0.82 -23.13 17.99
C LYS A 51 -0.51 -23.86 16.68
N ALA A 52 -0.32 -23.12 15.58
CA ALA A 52 -0.09 -23.69 14.27
C ALA A 52 1.34 -24.24 14.12
N GLN A 53 1.50 -25.56 14.31
CA GLN A 53 2.77 -26.28 14.15
C GLN A 53 3.32 -26.26 12.71
N GLN A 54 2.47 -25.97 11.72
CA GLN A 54 2.82 -26.00 10.29
C GLN A 54 3.70 -24.81 9.85
N HIS A 55 3.82 -23.76 10.65
CA HIS A 55 4.46 -22.51 10.24
C HIS A 55 5.83 -22.25 10.90
N GLY A 56 6.40 -23.26 11.56
CA GLY A 56 7.65 -23.13 12.30
C GLY A 56 7.51 -22.24 13.54
N PRO A 57 8.49 -22.26 14.46
CA PRO A 57 8.41 -21.52 15.70
C PRO A 57 8.35 -20.00 15.44
N LEU A 58 7.37 -19.34 16.06
CA LEU A 58 7.27 -17.87 16.11
C LEU A 58 8.34 -17.24 17.02
N ASN A 59 9.24 -18.04 17.59
CA ASN A 59 10.25 -17.54 18.50
C ASN A 59 11.10 -16.50 17.78
N HIS A 60 11.20 -15.33 18.39
CA HIS A 60 12.11 -14.28 17.96
C HIS A 60 13.50 -14.91 17.96
N ILE A 61 14.03 -15.25 16.78
CA ILE A 61 15.41 -15.71 16.70
C ILE A 61 16.24 -14.52 17.22
N PRO A 62 17.03 -14.71 18.29
CA PRO A 62 17.81 -13.61 18.85
C PRO A 62 18.65 -13.01 17.73
N SER A 63 18.74 -11.69 17.66
CA SER A 63 19.48 -10.95 16.62
C SER A 63 20.93 -11.42 16.45
N ALA A 64 21.50 -12.05 17.48
CA ALA A 64 22.79 -12.74 17.45
C ALA A 64 22.88 -13.89 16.41
N PHE A 65 21.77 -14.52 16.04
CA PHE A 65 21.73 -15.69 15.16
C PHE A 65 21.29 -15.39 13.71
N VAL A 66 20.77 -14.19 13.41
CA VAL A 66 20.19 -13.84 12.08
C VAL A 66 21.04 -12.82 11.30
N GLY A 67 22.29 -12.56 11.72
CA GLY A 67 23.20 -11.67 10.99
C GLY A 67 23.42 -10.30 11.61
N GLY A 68 23.36 -10.19 12.94
CA GLY A 68 23.79 -8.99 13.65
C GLY A 68 22.80 -7.82 13.58
N HIS A 69 23.25 -6.63 14.01
CA HIS A 69 22.42 -5.43 14.12
C HIS A 69 21.77 -5.00 12.79
N ILE A 70 22.37 -5.32 11.65
CA ILE A 70 21.90 -4.92 10.31
C ILE A 70 21.29 -6.16 9.64
N GLY A 71 19.98 -6.34 9.81
CA GLY A 71 19.22 -7.46 9.24
C GLY A 71 18.13 -8.01 10.16
N GLY A 72 18.33 -7.90 11.48
CA GLY A 72 17.34 -8.30 12.49
C GLY A 72 16.54 -7.15 13.10
N ALA A 73 17.01 -5.91 12.98
CA ALA A 73 16.35 -4.72 13.51
C ALA A 73 15.40 -4.10 12.47
N SER A 74 14.29 -3.52 12.93
CA SER A 74 13.43 -2.70 12.06
C SER A 74 14.22 -1.52 11.52
N GLY A 75 14.00 -1.14 10.26
CA GLY A 75 14.69 0.01 9.66
C GLY A 75 14.49 1.33 10.44
N ARG A 76 13.45 1.42 11.28
CA ARG A 76 13.21 2.55 12.18
C ARG A 76 14.13 2.55 13.40
N ASP A 77 14.58 1.38 13.84
CA ASP A 77 15.46 1.19 15.00
C ASP A 77 16.93 1.40 14.64
N LEU A 78 17.26 1.34 13.35
CA LEU A 78 18.62 1.61 12.83
C LEU A 78 19.01 3.10 12.91
N GLY A 79 18.07 3.97 13.30
CA GLY A 79 18.26 5.40 13.40
C GLY A 79 18.08 6.14 12.07
N PRO A 80 17.90 7.46 12.12
CA PRO A 80 17.85 8.28 10.92
C PRO A 80 19.21 8.25 10.20
N ILE A 81 19.17 8.11 8.88
CA ILE A 81 20.35 8.24 8.03
C ILE A 81 20.63 9.74 7.90
N GLU A 82 21.53 10.26 8.72
CA GLU A 82 22.01 11.64 8.66
C GLU A 82 23.38 11.71 8.00
N ALA A 83 23.63 12.78 7.25
CA ALA A 83 24.95 13.02 6.69
C ALA A 83 25.94 13.35 7.83
N GLY A 84 27.22 13.00 7.66
CA GLY A 84 28.25 13.34 8.64
C GLY A 84 28.31 14.86 8.89
N LYS A 85 28.83 15.28 10.05
CA LYS A 85 28.94 16.71 10.39
C LYS A 85 29.68 17.48 9.29
N GLY A 86 29.00 18.44 8.67
CA GLY A 86 29.54 19.26 7.59
C GLY A 86 29.42 18.66 6.19
N LEU A 87 28.86 17.46 6.06
CA LEU A 87 28.51 16.83 4.79
C LEU A 87 27.01 16.98 4.54
N TYR A 88 26.63 17.21 3.28
CA TYR A 88 25.25 17.15 2.83
C TYR A 88 25.15 15.94 1.91
N PHE A 89 24.06 15.18 1.98
CA PHE A 89 23.80 14.15 0.97
C PHE A 89 23.54 14.85 -0.36
N ASP A 90 24.57 14.94 -1.20
CA ASP A 90 24.35 15.29 -2.60
C ASP A 90 23.82 14.04 -3.32
N ARG A 91 22.88 14.25 -4.23
CA ARG A 91 22.33 13.15 -5.04
C ARG A 91 23.41 12.51 -5.91
N SER A 92 24.50 13.23 -6.18
CA SER A 92 25.68 12.75 -6.90
C SER A 92 26.41 11.60 -6.16
N GLU A 93 26.31 11.53 -4.84
CA GLU A 93 26.95 10.47 -4.03
C GLU A 93 26.09 9.20 -3.95
N LEU A 94 24.82 9.27 -4.37
CA LEU A 94 23.93 8.11 -4.42
C LEU A 94 24.24 7.22 -5.65
N PRO A 95 23.85 5.94 -5.63
CA PRO A 95 23.94 5.08 -6.80
C PRO A 95 23.29 5.75 -8.03
N ALA A 96 23.84 5.51 -9.22
CA ALA A 96 23.46 6.16 -10.48
C ALA A 96 21.95 6.27 -10.74
N ARG A 97 21.16 5.30 -10.28
CA ARG A 97 19.69 5.30 -10.38
C ARG A 97 18.98 6.47 -9.67
N PHE A 98 19.64 7.11 -8.70
CA PHE A 98 19.10 8.21 -7.89
C PHE A 98 19.76 9.56 -8.20
N GLN A 99 20.81 9.56 -9.03
CA GLN A 99 21.48 10.76 -9.51
C GLN A 99 20.56 11.51 -10.48
N ASN A 100 20.79 12.81 -10.62
CA ASN A 100 20.14 13.58 -11.69
C ASN A 100 20.65 13.08 -13.04
N LEU A 101 19.77 12.98 -14.04
CA LEU A 101 20.18 12.68 -15.41
C LEU A 101 21.14 13.78 -15.89
N SER A 102 22.39 13.40 -16.13
CA SER A 102 23.37 14.24 -16.82
C SER A 102 23.11 14.17 -18.32
N TRP A 103 23.02 15.33 -18.95
CA TRP A 103 22.84 15.42 -20.41
C TRP A 103 24.17 15.10 -21.08
N THR A 104 24.12 14.24 -22.10
CA THR A 104 25.28 13.97 -22.95
C THR A 104 25.50 15.12 -23.94
N GLN A 105 26.72 15.28 -24.47
CA GLN A 105 27.02 16.32 -25.45
C GLN A 105 26.14 16.22 -26.70
N ALA A 106 25.83 15.00 -27.12
CA ALA A 106 24.94 14.75 -28.26
C ALA A 106 23.51 15.21 -27.97
N GLU A 107 22.98 14.95 -26.76
CA GLU A 107 21.65 15.43 -26.36
C GLU A 107 21.59 16.95 -26.25
N MET A 108 22.67 17.58 -25.78
CA MET A 108 22.79 19.04 -25.74
C MET A 108 22.80 19.64 -27.15
N GLU A 109 23.58 19.06 -28.06
CA GLU A 109 23.61 19.49 -29.46
C GLU A 109 22.27 19.25 -30.18
N LEU A 110 21.58 18.16 -29.86
CA LEU A 110 20.22 17.92 -30.35
C LEU A 110 19.23 18.97 -29.85
N LEU A 111 19.34 19.37 -28.59
CA LEU A 111 18.50 20.44 -28.04
C LEU A 111 18.81 21.78 -28.70
N GLU A 112 20.10 22.14 -28.84
CA GLU A 112 20.55 23.41 -29.44
C GLU A 112 20.21 23.50 -30.94
N SER A 113 20.34 22.39 -31.67
CA SER A 113 19.98 22.30 -33.09
C SER A 113 18.48 22.13 -33.33
N GLY A 114 17.66 22.03 -32.28
CA GLY A 114 16.22 21.77 -32.38
C GLY A 114 15.89 20.40 -33.00
N GLY A 115 16.80 19.43 -32.88
CA GLY A 115 16.68 18.08 -33.45
C GLY A 115 17.20 17.95 -34.88
N ALA A 116 17.78 19.01 -35.45
CA ALA A 116 18.29 18.97 -36.83
C ALA A 116 19.51 18.05 -37.00
N SER A 117 20.37 17.93 -35.97
CA SER A 117 21.54 17.04 -36.01
C SER A 117 21.20 15.55 -35.84
N ALA A 118 19.94 15.18 -35.54
CA ALA A 118 19.53 13.77 -35.39
C ALA A 118 19.48 12.99 -36.72
N PHE A 119 19.24 13.70 -37.83
CA PHE A 119 18.91 13.12 -39.13
C PHE A 119 19.85 13.56 -40.25
N ALA A 120 20.91 14.29 -39.92
CA ALA A 120 21.90 14.80 -40.87
C ALA A 120 23.06 13.82 -41.10
#